data_AF-A0A7C4NEJ5-F1
#
_entry.id   AF-A0A7C4NEJ5-F1
#
_cell.length_a   1.000
_cell.length_b   1.000
_cell.length_c   1.000
_cell.angle_alpha   90.00
_cell.angle_beta   90.00
_cell.angle_gamma   90.00
#
_symmetry.space_group_name_H-M   'P 1'
#
loop_
_entity.id
_entity.type
_entity.pdbx_description
1 polymer ?
#
loop_
_entity_poly.entity_id
_entity_poly.type
_entity_poly.pdbx_seq_one_letter_code
_entity_poly.pdbx_strand_id
1 'polypeptide(L)' 'MLSDPVCGKRMQHVKAHAIVEHEGVAYHLCCPRCQAEFERSPQAYAKPEVGEKVKKTDRQALRRQRV' A
#
# COMPACT_ATOMS: atom_id res chain seq x y z
N MET A 1 -1.91 3.66 -11.82
CA MET A 1 -1.95 4.94 -11.08
C MET A 1 -2.47 4.62 -9.70
N LEU A 2 -1.61 4.66 -8.69
CA LEU A 2 -1.99 4.39 -7.31
C LEU A 2 -2.71 5.61 -6.75
N SER A 3 -3.84 5.41 -6.07
CA SER A 3 -4.58 6.49 -5.41
C SER A 3 -4.79 6.13 -3.95
N ASP A 4 -4.55 7.07 -3.06
CA ASP A 4 -4.81 6.85 -1.65
C ASP A 4 -6.32 6.72 -1.41
N PRO A 5 -6.79 5.61 -0.83
CA PRO A 5 -8.22 5.41 -0.63
C PRO A 5 -8.83 6.37 0.41
N VAL A 6 -8.01 6.90 1.32
CA VAL A 6 -8.47 7.76 2.42
C VAL A 6 -8.50 9.22 1.97
N CYS A 7 -7.40 9.72 1.37
CA CYS A 7 -7.30 11.12 0.98
C CYS A 7 -7.60 11.42 -0.49
N GLY A 8 -7.77 10.39 -1.33
CA GLY A 8 -8.08 10.54 -2.76
C GLY A 8 -6.93 11.13 -3.60
N LYS A 9 -5.74 11.33 -3.02
CA LYS A 9 -4.59 11.85 -3.77
C LYS A 9 -3.96 10.76 -4.62
N ARG A 10 -3.72 11.08 -5.89
CA ARG A 10 -2.90 10.26 -6.78
C ARG A 10 -1.45 10.26 -6.31
N MET A 11 -0.87 9.07 -6.24
CA MET A 11 0.51 8.83 -5.84
C MET A 11 1.21 7.84 -6.77
N GLN A 12 2.52 7.81 -6.64
CA GLN A 12 3.37 6.83 -7.31
C GLN A 12 3.73 5.75 -6.29
N HIS A 13 3.78 4.48 -6.73
CA HIS A 13 4.02 3.31 -5.87
C HIS A 13 5.27 3.47 -4.99
N VAL A 14 6.29 4.16 -5.49
CA VAL A 14 7.57 4.44 -4.82
C VAL A 14 7.47 5.37 -3.59
N LYS A 15 6.32 6.01 -3.37
CA LYS A 15 6.11 6.97 -2.26
C LYS A 15 5.18 6.46 -1.15
N ALA A 16 4.80 5.19 -1.19
CA ALA A 16 3.98 4.61 -0.13
C ALA A 16 4.75 4.61 1.20
N HIS A 17 4.13 5.14 2.26
CA HIS A 17 4.68 5.10 3.61
C HIS A 17 4.45 3.74 4.27
N ALA A 18 3.24 3.21 4.11
CA ALA A 18 2.83 1.92 4.66
C ALA A 18 2.04 1.12 3.61
N ILE A 19 2.10 -0.20 3.72
CA ILE A 19 1.39 -1.14 2.86
C ILE A 19 0.54 -2.03 3.77
N VAL A 20 -0.78 -2.03 3.54
CA VAL A 20 -1.75 -2.84 4.28
C VAL A 20 -2.34 -3.88 3.34
N GLU A 21 -2.26 -5.15 3.70
CA GLU A 21 -2.89 -6.23 2.94
C GLU A 21 -4.31 -6.49 3.44
N HIS A 22 -5.30 -6.39 2.55
CA HIS A 22 -6.70 -6.70 2.84
C HIS A 22 -7.32 -7.49 1.69
N GLU A 23 -7.95 -8.63 1.99
CA GLU A 23 -8.56 -9.52 1.00
C GLU A 23 -7.63 -9.94 -0.16
N GLY A 24 -6.32 -10.08 0.10
CA GLY A 24 -5.32 -10.45 -0.91
C GLY A 24 -4.94 -9.31 -1.85
N VAL A 25 -5.29 -8.07 -1.49
CA VAL A 25 -4.92 -6.85 -2.20
C VAL A 25 -4.08 -5.96 -1.26
N ALA A 26 -2.96 -5.41 -1.76
CA ALA A 26 -2.16 -4.46 -1.00
C ALA A 26 -2.61 -3.02 -1.28
N TYR A 27 -2.92 -2.32 -0.20
CA TYR A 27 -3.25 -0.91 -0.19
C TYR A 27 -2.06 -0.10 0.29
N HIS A 28 -1.63 0.83 -0.54
CA HIS A 28 -0.47 1.69 -0.28
C HIS A 28 -0.95 3.04 0.25
N LEU A 29 -0.43 3.45 1.40
CA LEU A 29 -0.92 4.63 2.11
C LEU A 29 0.14 5.72 2.17
N CYS A 30 -0.26 6.98 1.93
CA CYS A 30 0.70 8.10 1.90
C CYS A 30 1.32 8.42 3.25
N CYS A 31 0.57 8.19 4.32
CA CYS A 31 0.89 8.73 5.63
C CYS A 31 0.28 7.86 6.74
N PRO A 32 0.84 7.92 7.96
CA PRO A 32 0.34 7.12 9.09
C PRO A 32 -1.11 7.45 9.46
N ARG A 33 -1.57 8.69 9.18
CA ARG A 33 -2.98 9.04 9.39
C ARG A 33 -3.93 8.25 8.48
N CYS A 34 -3.56 8.07 7.21
CA CYS A 34 -4.34 7.27 6.27
C CYS A 34 -4.30 5.78 6.68
N GLN A 35 -3.20 5.31 7.26
CA GLN A 35 -3.14 3.98 7.86
C GLN A 35 -4.16 3.80 8.99
N ALA A 36 -4.17 4.70 9.96
CA ALA A 36 -5.11 4.62 11.07
C ALA A 36 -6.57 4.68 10.61
N GLU A 37 -6.91 5.48 9.60
CA GLU A 37 -8.27 5.52 9.05
C GLU A 37 -8.62 4.26 8.25
N PHE A 38 -7.67 3.75 7.47
CA PHE A 38 -7.85 2.48 6.75
C PHE A 38 -8.06 1.32 7.72
N GLU A 39 -7.28 1.25 8.81
CA GLU A 39 -7.43 0.23 9.86
C GLU A 39 -8.77 0.34 10.61
N ARG A 40 -9.32 1.56 10.76
CA ARG A 40 -10.64 1.77 11.38
C ARG A 40 -11.79 1.31 10.49
N SER A 41 -11.68 1.45 9.17
CA SER A 41 -12.77 1.11 8.25
C SER A 41 -12.26 0.52 6.94
N PRO A 42 -11.58 -0.64 6.98
CA PRO A 42 -10.91 -1.19 5.81
C PRO A 42 -11.90 -1.53 4.69
N GLN A 43 -13.10 -2.02 5.02
CA GLN A 43 -14.15 -2.32 4.03
C GLN A 43 -14.63 -1.10 3.23
N ALA A 44 -14.59 0.11 3.79
CA ALA A 44 -14.99 1.32 3.08
C ALA A 44 -13.93 1.76 2.05
N TYR A 45 -12.67 1.41 2.31
CA TYR A 45 -11.50 1.87 1.58
C TYR A 45 -10.84 0.79 0.71
N ALA A 46 -11.15 -0.50 0.96
CA ALA A 46 -10.61 -1.65 0.26
C ALA A 46 -11.23 -1.81 -1.14
N LYS A 47 -10.97 -0.82 -2.01
CA LYS A 47 -11.41 -0.88 -3.40
C LYS A 47 -10.36 -1.60 -4.25
N PRO A 48 -10.72 -2.62 -5.03
CA PRO A 48 -9.79 -3.34 -5.90
C PRO A 48 -9.15 -2.46 -6.99
N GLU A 49 -9.69 -1.25 -7.19
CA GLU A 49 -9.22 -0.25 -8.16
C GLU A 49 -7.98 0.52 -7.66
N VAL A 50 -7.85 0.68 -6.34
CA VAL A 50 -6.78 1.44 -5.68
C VAL A 50 -5.74 0.55 -5.01
N GLY A 51 -6.11 -0.69 -4.73
CA GLY A 51 -5.19 -1.70 -4.23
C GLY A 51 -4.46 -2.41 -5.37
N GLU A 52 -3.17 -2.65 -5.18
CA GLU A 52 -2.37 -3.46 -6.10
C GLU A 52 -2.48 -4.92 -5.68
N LYS A 53 -2.90 -5.80 -6.60
CA LYS A 53 -2.89 -7.25 -6.33
C LYS A 53 -1.45 -7.67 -6.13
N VAL A 54 -1.09 -8.03 -4.90
CA VAL A 54 0.28 -8.44 -4.54
C VAL A 54 0.62 -9.71 -5.31
N LYS A 55 1.31 -9.57 -6.43
CA LYS A 55 2.14 -10.65 -6.94
C LYS A 55 3.35 -10.67 -6.03
N LYS A 56 3.64 -11.82 -5.41
CA LYS A 56 4.74 -12.06 -4.45
C LYS A 56 6.15 -11.85 -5.05
N THR A 57 6.41 -10.65 -5.55
CA THR A 57 7.67 -10.25 -6.16
C THR A 57 7.83 -8.79 -5.71
N ASP A 58 8.42 -8.53 -4.54
CA ASP A 58 9.85 -8.36 -4.56
C ASP A 58 10.50 -8.71 -3.21
N ARG A 59 11.26 -9.81 -3.23
CA ARG A 59 12.19 -10.23 -2.18
C ARG A 59 13.57 -9.60 -2.40
N GLN A 60 13.65 -8.49 -3.13
CA GLN A 60 14.87 -7.87 -3.62
C GLN A 60 14.90 -6.44 -3.02
N ALA A 61 15.98 -5.93 -2.46
CA ALA A 61 17.35 -6.39 -2.34
C ALA A 61 17.86 -5.92 -0.98
N LEU A 62 18.26 -6.85 -0.10
CA LEU A 62 19.24 -6.51 0.95
C LEU A 62 20.04 -7.72 1.42
N ARG A 63 20.44 -8.60 0.50
CA ARG A 63 21.59 -9.49 0.75
C ARG A 63 22.86 -8.82 0.24
N ARG A 64 23.29 -7.85 1.05
CA ARG A 64 24.68 -7.58 1.44
C ARG A 64 25.73 -8.03 0.43
N GLN A 65 26.10 -7.10 -0.44
CA GLN A 65 27.47 -6.98 -0.92
C GLN A 65 28.35 -6.66 0.31
N ARG A 66 29.07 -7.66 0.84
CA ARG A 66 30.17 -7.41 1.78
C ARG A 66 31.07 -8.66 1.93
N VAL A 67 32.36 -8.39 1.74
CA VAL A 67 33.58 -9.22 1.84
C VAL A 67 33.95 -9.97 0.56
#